data_AF-A0A4Y8MJF2-F1
#
_entry.id   AF-A0A4Y8MJF2-F1
#
_cell.length_a   1.000
_cell.length_b   1.000
_cell.length_c   1.000
_cell.angle_alpha   90.00
_cell.angle_beta   90.00
_cell.angle_gamma   90.00
#
_symmetry.space_group_name_H-M   'P 1'
#
loop_
_entity.id
_entity.type
_entity.pdbx_description
1 polymer ?
#
loop_
_entity_poly.entity_id
_entity_poly.type
_entity_poly.pdbx_seq_one_letter_code
_entity_poly.pdbx_strand_id
1 'polypeptide(L)'
;MGASATGLFWRRQQQPYEKFAAMVGRHWDGIASYCKPENKVPLRFVEGLNNKIRVIQRRAYGLRDEEYLRLKILTCMLPRI
;
A
#
# COMPACT_ATOMS: atom_id res chain seq x y z
N MET A 1 2.74 -44.24 17.37
CA MET A 1 3.78 -43.27 16.98
C MET A 1 3.09 -42.00 16.51
N GLY A 2 3.22 -40.94 17.30
CA GLY A 2 2.45 -39.70 17.14
C GLY A 2 2.77 -38.98 15.84
N ALA A 3 1.73 -38.50 15.16
CA ALA A 3 1.86 -37.55 14.06
C ALA A 3 2.68 -36.36 14.57
N SER A 4 3.88 -36.20 14.02
CA SER A 4 4.81 -35.13 14.39
C SER A 4 4.09 -33.79 14.28
N ALA A 5 3.98 -33.09 15.42
CA ALA A 5 3.31 -31.79 15.56
C ALA A 5 3.83 -30.71 14.58
N THR A 6 4.94 -30.97 13.91
CA THR A 6 5.58 -30.13 12.90
C THR A 6 4.74 -29.96 11.62
N GLY A 7 3.97 -30.96 11.18
CA GLY A 7 3.25 -30.91 9.90
C GLY A 7 2.01 -30.00 9.88
N LEU A 8 1.39 -29.79 11.05
CA LEU A 8 0.16 -28.99 11.16
C LEU A 8 0.43 -27.47 11.18
N PHE A 9 1.59 -27.07 11.72
CA PHE A 9 2.04 -25.68 11.77
C PHE A 9 2.24 -25.11 10.36
N TRP A 10 2.90 -25.86 9.48
CA TRP A 10 3.19 -25.43 8.11
C TRP A 10 1.95 -25.33 7.23
N ARG A 11 0.94 -26.22 7.39
CA ARG A 11 -0.32 -26.11 6.63
C ARG A 11 -1.13 -24.87 6.98
N ARG A 12 -1.14 -24.45 8.25
CA ARG A 12 -1.85 -23.22 8.67
C ARG A 12 -1.18 -21.95 8.14
N GLN A 13 0.13 -21.99 7.94
CA GLN A 13 0.91 -20.87 7.40
C GLN A 13 0.89 -20.82 5.86
N GLN A 14 0.78 -21.95 5.16
CA GLN A 14 0.76 -22.00 3.69
C GLN A 14 -0.40 -21.24 3.04
N GLN A 15 -1.61 -21.30 3.59
CA GLN A 15 -2.76 -20.60 3.00
C GLN A 15 -2.58 -19.06 2.90
N PRO A 16 -2.07 -18.37 3.94
CA PRO A 16 -1.67 -16.96 3.84
C PRO A 16 -0.63 -16.70 2.74
N TYR A 17 0.40 -17.53 2.63
CA TYR A 17 1.47 -17.34 1.64
C TYR A 17 1.02 -17.62 0.21
N GLU A 18 0.12 -18.58 -0.01
CA GLU A 18 -0.49 -18.83 -1.32
C GLU A 18 -1.35 -17.64 -1.77
N LYS A 19 -2.15 -17.07 -0.86
CA LYS A 19 -2.92 -15.84 -1.15
C LYS A 19 -2.01 -14.67 -1.47
N PHE A 20 -0.90 -14.55 -0.74
CA PHE A 20 0.11 -13.53 -1.00
C PHE A 20 0.79 -13.73 -2.36
N ALA A 21 1.23 -14.95 -2.69
CA ALA A 21 1.83 -15.27 -3.99
C ALA A 21 0.84 -15.02 -5.15
N ALA A 22 -0.44 -15.36 -4.97
CA ALA A 22 -1.48 -15.09 -5.94
C ALA A 22 -1.78 -13.59 -6.10
N MET A 23 -1.61 -12.79 -5.05
CA MET A 23 -1.70 -11.32 -5.11
C MET A 23 -0.48 -10.73 -5.84
N VAL A 24 0.73 -11.20 -5.52
CA VAL A 24 1.97 -10.77 -6.19
C VAL A 24 1.92 -11.09 -7.69
N GLY A 25 1.50 -12.30 -8.07
CA GLY A 25 1.37 -12.68 -9.48
C GLY A 25 0.38 -11.82 -10.27
N ARG A 26 -0.74 -11.41 -9.66
CA ARG A 26 -1.74 -10.52 -10.29
C ARG A 26 -1.25 -9.08 -10.52
N HIS A 27 -0.24 -8.64 -9.77
CA HIS A 27 0.30 -7.28 -9.84
C HIS A 27 1.76 -7.25 -10.29
N TRP A 28 2.25 -8.33 -10.89
CA TRP A 28 3.66 -8.50 -11.25
C TRP A 28 4.18 -7.37 -12.15
N ASP A 29 3.38 -6.94 -13.14
CA ASP A 29 3.76 -5.86 -14.06
C ASP A 29 4.02 -4.53 -13.32
N GLY A 30 3.22 -4.22 -12.30
CA GLY A 30 3.38 -3.04 -11.46
C GLY A 30 4.62 -3.14 -10.55
N ILE A 31 4.90 -4.32 -10.00
CA ILE A 31 6.07 -4.56 -9.14
C ILE A 31 7.37 -4.50 -9.97
N ALA A 32 7.38 -5.13 -11.14
CA ALA A 32 8.51 -5.10 -12.06
C ALA A 32 8.79 -3.68 -12.59
N SER A 33 7.77 -2.83 -12.70
CA SER A 33 7.93 -1.43 -13.10
C SER A 33 8.75 -0.60 -12.12
N TYR A 34 8.77 -0.96 -10.83
CA TYR A 34 9.55 -0.30 -9.77
C TYR A 34 11.06 -0.59 -9.86
N CYS A 35 11.47 -1.63 -10.60
CA CYS A 35 12.88 -1.94 -10.82
C CYS A 35 13.59 -0.86 -11.67
N LYS A 36 12.83 -0.08 -12.45
CA LYS A 36 13.35 1.05 -13.21
C LYS A 36 13.65 2.23 -12.29
N PRO A 37 14.86 2.81 -12.31
CA PRO A 37 15.22 3.92 -11.44
C PRO A 37 14.35 5.16 -11.64
N GLU A 38 13.74 5.33 -12.81
CA GLU A 38 12.80 6.41 -13.13
C GLU A 38 11.48 6.30 -12.33
N ASN A 39 11.10 5.09 -11.94
CA ASN A 39 9.88 4.81 -11.18
C ASN A 39 10.16 4.58 -9.68
N LYS A 40 11.42 4.72 -9.24
CA LYS A 40 11.79 4.57 -7.83
C LYS A 40 11.33 5.78 -7.04
N VAL A 41 10.10 5.71 -6.56
CA VAL A 41 9.62 6.60 -5.52
C VAL A 41 10.21 6.14 -4.17
N PRO A 42 10.81 7.03 -3.36
CA PRO A 42 11.29 6.68 -2.04
C PRO A 42 10.13 6.18 -1.17
N LEU A 43 10.24 4.99 -0.57
CA LEU A 43 9.19 4.44 0.30
C LEU A 43 8.80 5.39 1.43
N ARG A 44 9.80 6.07 2.01
CA ARG A 44 9.60 7.08 3.06
C ARG A 44 8.77 8.28 2.59
N PHE A 45 8.86 8.62 1.31
CA PHE A 45 8.05 9.67 0.70
C PHE A 45 6.59 9.21 0.54
N VAL A 46 6.38 8.00 0.03
CA VAL A 46 5.03 7.41 -0.11
C VAL A 46 4.33 7.28 1.24
N GLU A 47 5.04 6.84 2.27
CA GLU A 47 4.51 6.73 3.64
C GLU A 47 4.15 8.10 4.22
N GLY A 48 5.03 9.10 4.05
CA GLY A 48 4.76 10.48 4.47
C GLY A 48 3.56 11.09 3.75
N LEU A 49 3.41 10.80 2.44
CA LEU A 49 2.27 11.21 1.65
C LEU A 49 0.97 10.57 2.14
N ASN A 50 0.97 9.25 2.37
CA ASN A 50 -0.18 8.52 2.90
C ASN A 50 -0.64 9.09 4.26
N ASN A 51 0.30 9.43 5.15
CA ASN A 51 -0.05 10.03 6.43
C ASN A 51 -0.67 11.44 6.26
N LYS A 52 -0.14 12.27 5.36
CA LYS A 52 -0.73 13.58 5.02
C LYS A 52 -2.15 13.43 4.49
N ILE A 53 -2.40 12.52 3.54
CA ILE A 53 -3.74 12.23 3.01
C ILE A 53 -4.68 11.81 4.14
N ARG A 54 -4.24 10.92 5.03
CA ARG A 54 -5.04 10.48 6.19
C ARG A 54 -5.36 11.62 7.15
N VAL A 55 -4.46 12.60 7.33
CA VAL A 55 -4.72 13.81 8.14
C VAL A 55 -5.70 14.75 7.44
N ILE A 56 -5.59 14.91 6.12
CA ILE A 56 -6.53 15.71 5.31
C ILE A 56 -7.94 15.11 5.40
N GLN A 57 -8.07 13.79 5.19
CA GLN A 57 -9.33 13.07 5.33
C GLN A 57 -9.92 13.19 6.74
N ARG A 58 -9.09 13.08 7.80
CA ARG A 58 -9.52 13.29 9.19
C ARG A 58 -10.00 14.70 9.49
N ARG A 59 -9.47 15.72 8.83
CA ARG A 59 -9.96 17.11 8.96
C ARG A 59 -11.17 17.40 8.07
N ALA A 60 -11.41 16.52 7.11
CA ALA A 60 -12.43 16.65 6.09
C ALA A 60 -13.68 15.80 6.39
N TYR A 61 -13.97 15.48 7.66
CA TYR A 61 -15.21 14.80 8.05
C TYR A 61 -16.41 15.52 7.41
N GLY A 62 -17.03 14.90 6.40
CA GLY A 62 -18.18 15.43 5.66
C GLY A 62 -17.94 15.87 4.21
N LEU A 63 -16.70 15.94 3.72
CA LEU A 63 -16.42 16.29 2.31
C LEU A 63 -16.65 15.08 1.41
N ARG A 64 -17.90 14.90 0.97
CA ARG A 64 -18.34 13.94 -0.06
C ARG A 64 -17.93 14.35 -1.49
N ASP A 65 -16.87 15.14 -1.62
CA ASP A 65 -16.42 15.65 -2.92
C ASP A 65 -14.98 15.17 -3.20
N GLU A 66 -14.89 14.21 -4.11
CA GLU A 66 -13.63 13.63 -4.55
C GLU A 66 -12.74 14.66 -5.26
N GLU A 67 -13.33 15.63 -5.97
CA GLU A 67 -12.60 16.72 -6.61
C GLU A 67 -11.93 17.62 -5.57
N TYR A 68 -12.66 17.96 -4.49
CA TYR A 68 -12.10 18.79 -3.44
C TYR A 68 -10.98 18.09 -2.65
N LEU A 69 -11.09 16.76 -2.48
CA LEU A 69 -10.01 15.95 -1.92
C LEU A 69 -8.78 15.96 -2.83
N ARG A 70 -8.96 15.77 -4.15
CA ARG A 70 -7.87 15.85 -5.14
C ARG A 70 -7.19 17.21 -5.12
N LEU A 71 -7.98 18.29 -5.10
CA LEU A 71 -7.46 19.66 -5.05
C LEU A 71 -6.62 19.89 -3.79
N LYS A 72 -7.11 19.45 -2.63
CA LYS A 72 -6.35 19.54 -1.37
C LYS A 72 -5.05 18.75 -1.41
N ILE A 73 -5.03 17.56 -2.01
CA ILE A 73 -3.82 16.75 -2.13
C ILE A 73 -2.79 17.46 -3.03
N LEU A 74 -3.22 18.01 -4.16
CA LEU A 74 -2.36 18.77 -5.08
C LEU A 74 -1.75 20.00 -4.39
N THR A 75 -2.56 20.79 -3.68
CA THR A 75 -2.08 21.99 -2.98
C THR A 75 -1.08 21.67 -1.87
N CYS A 76 -1.13 20.49 -1.25
CA CYS A 76 -0.15 20.09 -0.24
C CYS A 76 1.27 19.87 -0.77
N MET A 77 1.41 19.72 -2.09
CA MET A 77 2.69 19.54 -2.77
C MET A 77 3.18 20.83 -3.45
N LEU A 78 2.36 21.89 -3.47
CA LEU A 78 2.75 23.18 -4.02
C LEU A 78 3.57 23.99 -3.00
N PRO A 79 4.59 24.75 -3.45
CA PRO A 79 5.30 25.68 -2.58
C PRO A 79 4.34 26.72 -2.01
N ARG A 80 4.51 27.06 -0.73
CA ARG A 80 3.78 28.19 -0.13
C ARG A 80 4.22 29.47 -0.83
N ILE A 81 3.25 30.19 -1.37
CA ILE A 81 3.39 31.58 -1.81
C ILE A 81 3.54 32.45 -0.57
#